data_AF-A0A957NW72-F1
#
_entry.id   AF-A0A957NW72-F1
#
_cell.length_a   1.000
_cell.length_b   1.000
_cell.length_c   1.000
_cell.angle_alpha   90.00
_cell.angle_beta   90.00
_cell.angle_gamma   90.00
#
_symmetry.space_group_name_H-M   'P 1'
#
loop_
_entity.id
_entity.type
_entity.pdbx_description
1 polymer ?
#
loop_
_entity_poly.entity_id
_entity_poly.type
_entity_poly.pdbx_seq_one_letter_code
_entity_poly.pdbx_strand_id
1 'polypeptide(L)'
;DIILKPSAFSCYNDLKWLFSRFWPLTDEALHIAQLAHAGHLSNPAPGATHYYNPRITTPYWLPACDYVATIGDHVFVRERE
;
A
#
# COMPACT_ATOMS: atom_id res chain seq x y z
N ASP A 1 -6.92 -9.09 10.92
CA ASP A 1 -6.86 -9.00 9.44
C ASP A 1 -6.65 -7.59 8.94
N ILE A 2 -5.48 -7.30 8.37
CA ILE A 2 -5.16 -6.01 7.73
C ILE A 2 -5.51 -6.06 6.24
N ILE A 3 -5.11 -7.14 5.56
CA ILE A 3 -5.28 -7.32 4.11
C ILE A 3 -6.77 -7.41 3.72
N LEU A 4 -7.59 -8.00 4.58
CA LEU A 4 -9.02 -8.22 4.32
C LEU A 4 -9.90 -7.01 4.68
N LYS A 5 -9.32 -5.90 5.17
CA LYS A 5 -10.11 -4.70 5.44
C LYS A 5 -10.74 -4.20 4.13
N PRO A 6 -12.03 -3.84 4.13
CA PRO A 6 -12.69 -3.29 2.96
C PRO A 6 -11.90 -2.13 2.35
N SER A 7 -11.75 -2.15 1.03
CA SER A 7 -11.08 -1.11 0.25
C SER A 7 -9.59 -0.87 0.56
N ALA A 8 -8.94 -1.70 1.39
CA ALA A 8 -7.54 -1.50 1.76
C ALA A 8 -6.57 -2.00 0.67
N PHE A 9 -6.84 -3.17 0.10
CA PHE A 9 -6.03 -3.77 -0.97
C PHE A 9 -6.91 -4.14 -2.16
N SER A 10 -6.64 -3.54 -3.32
CA SER A 10 -7.42 -3.74 -4.55
C SER A 10 -7.37 -5.17 -5.06
N CYS A 11 -6.25 -5.89 -4.85
CA CYS A 11 -6.13 -7.30 -5.21
C CYS A 11 -7.19 -8.20 -4.58
N TYR A 12 -7.73 -7.79 -3.42
CA TYR A 12 -8.80 -8.50 -2.73
C TYR A 12 -10.17 -7.80 -2.86
N ASN A 13 -10.19 -6.46 -2.83
CA ASN A 13 -11.42 -5.68 -2.67
C ASN A 13 -12.00 -5.09 -3.97
N ASP A 14 -11.28 -5.11 -5.09
CA ASP A 14 -11.78 -4.56 -6.35
C ASP A 14 -12.40 -5.65 -7.24
N LEU A 15 -13.72 -5.55 -7.45
CA LEU A 15 -14.50 -6.49 -8.26
C LEU A 15 -14.07 -6.50 -9.73
N LYS A 16 -13.33 -5.50 -10.21
CA LYS A 16 -12.75 -5.52 -11.57
C LYS A 16 -11.76 -6.66 -11.76
N TRP A 17 -11.16 -7.14 -10.67
CA TRP A 17 -10.25 -8.28 -10.67
C TRP A 17 -10.98 -9.60 -10.42
N LEU A 18 -12.31 -9.68 -10.40
CA LEU A 18 -13.03 -10.96 -10.17
C LEU A 18 -12.60 -12.10 -11.12
N PHE A 19 -12.23 -11.76 -12.36
CA PHE A 19 -11.78 -12.69 -13.38
C PHE A 19 -10.24 -12.79 -13.50
N SER A 20 -9.53 -12.01 -12.68
CA SER A 20 -8.07 -11.93 -12.59
C SER A 20 -7.62 -11.79 -11.12
N ARG A 21 -8.34 -12.45 -10.19
CA ARG A 21 -8.24 -12.29 -8.71
C ARG A 21 -6.83 -12.54 -8.17
N PHE A 22 -6.01 -13.15 -9.00
CA PHE A 22 -4.62 -13.47 -8.75
C PHE A 22 -3.78 -13.02 -9.95
N TRP A 23 -3.95 -11.77 -10.41
CA TRP A 23 -2.99 -11.11 -11.31
C TRP A 23 -1.60 -11.38 -10.75
N PRO A 24 -0.68 -11.93 -11.56
CA PRO A 24 0.17 -13.01 -11.12
C PRO A 24 0.92 -12.57 -9.87
N LEU A 25 0.79 -13.38 -8.82
CA LEU A 25 1.75 -13.35 -7.73
C LEU A 25 3.10 -13.61 -8.39
N THR A 26 3.85 -12.56 -8.68
CA THR A 26 5.14 -12.70 -9.33
C THR A 26 6.11 -13.22 -8.30
N ASP A 27 7.07 -14.04 -8.73
CA ASP A 27 8.15 -14.49 -7.86
C ASP A 27 8.88 -13.29 -7.22
N GLU A 28 8.94 -12.18 -7.94
CA GLU A 28 9.47 -10.90 -7.44
C GLU A 28 8.65 -10.34 -6.27
N ALA A 29 7.32 -10.27 -6.37
CA ALA A 29 6.48 -9.74 -5.30
C ALA A 29 6.55 -10.62 -4.04
N LEU A 30 6.56 -11.94 -4.21
CA LEU A 30 6.76 -12.88 -3.11
C LEU A 30 8.14 -12.71 -2.47
N HIS A 31 9.18 -12.60 -3.28
CA HIS A 31 10.55 -12.41 -2.82
C HIS A 31 10.71 -11.11 -2.01
N ILE A 32 10.17 -9.99 -2.51
CA ILE A 32 10.19 -8.70 -1.79
C ILE A 32 9.43 -8.80 -0.47
N ALA A 33 8.27 -9.44 -0.44
CA ALA A 33 7.50 -9.63 0.80
C ALA A 33 8.28 -10.46 1.83
N GLN A 34 8.98 -11.52 1.39
CA GLN A 34 9.85 -12.33 2.25
C GLN A 34 11.02 -11.52 2.81
N LEU A 35 11.69 -10.72 1.98
CA LEU A 35 12.79 -9.86 2.43
C LEU A 35 12.32 -8.78 3.41
N ALA A 36 11.16 -8.16 3.16
CA ALA A 36 10.56 -7.21 4.09
C ALA A 36 10.23 -7.87 5.43
N HIS A 37 9.64 -9.06 5.40
CA HIS A 37 9.31 -9.82 6.62
C HIS A 37 10.56 -10.23 7.41
N ALA A 38 11.64 -10.62 6.73
CA ALA A 38 12.92 -10.96 7.35
C ALA A 38 13.72 -9.74 7.85
N GLY A 39 13.26 -8.51 7.60
CA GLY A 39 13.97 -7.29 7.98
C GLY A 39 15.20 -7.00 7.10
N HIS A 40 15.30 -7.63 5.94
CA HIS A 40 16.41 -7.44 4.99
C HIS A 40 16.21 -6.22 4.08
N LEU A 41 15.02 -5.60 4.09
CA LEU A 41 14.77 -4.34 3.41
C LEU A 41 14.72 -3.20 4.42
N SER A 42 15.50 -2.15 4.17
CA SER A 42 15.33 -0.87 4.88
C SER A 42 13.93 -0.35 4.62
N ASN A 43 13.18 0.04 5.66
CA ASN A 43 11.85 0.62 5.49
C ASN A 43 11.96 2.03 4.89
N PRO A 44 11.54 2.24 3.61
CA PRO A 44 11.70 3.54 2.94
C PRO A 44 10.63 4.57 3.37
N ALA A 45 9.59 4.14 4.09
CA ALA A 45 8.52 5.00 4.59
C ALA A 45 8.24 4.70 6.08
N PRO A 46 9.19 5.00 6.98
CA PRO A 46 9.09 4.64 8.38
C PRO A 46 7.89 5.30 9.06
N GLY A 47 7.01 4.49 9.65
CA GLY A 47 5.82 4.95 10.36
C GLY A 47 4.66 5.38 9.48
N ALA A 48 4.70 5.18 8.16
CA ALA A 48 3.54 5.43 7.31
C ALA A 48 2.39 4.47 7.64
N THR A 49 1.16 4.99 7.67
CA THR A 49 -0.06 4.22 7.92
C THR A 49 -0.98 4.17 6.71
N HIS A 50 -0.85 5.13 5.79
CA HIS A 50 -1.64 5.21 4.55
C HIS A 50 -0.74 5.58 3.36
N TYR A 51 -1.23 5.30 2.16
CA TYR A 51 -0.64 5.79 0.92
C TYR A 51 -1.71 6.10 -0.11
N TYR A 52 -1.40 6.98 -1.07
CA TYR A 52 -2.29 7.29 -2.19
C TYR A 52 -1.48 7.72 -3.42
N ASN A 53 -2.11 7.68 -4.59
CA ASN A 53 -1.54 8.25 -5.82
C ASN A 53 -2.13 9.65 -6.05
N PRO A 54 -1.34 10.73 -5.91
CA PRO A 54 -1.84 12.12 -6.00
C PRO A 54 -2.29 12.51 -7.41
N ARG A 55 -1.93 11.72 -8.44
CA ARG A 55 -2.41 11.93 -9.82
C ARG A 55 -3.81 11.36 -10.05
N ILE A 56 -4.23 10.40 -9.23
CA ILE A 56 -5.51 9.69 -9.39
C ILE A 56 -6.55 10.21 -8.40
N THR A 57 -6.15 10.52 -7.17
CA THR A 57 -7.09 10.85 -6.11
C THR A 57 -6.49 11.76 -5.03
N THR A 58 -7.37 12.45 -4.32
CA THR A 58 -7.08 13.18 -3.08
C THR A 58 -8.02 12.64 -2.00
N PRO A 59 -7.56 11.69 -1.17
CA PRO A 59 -8.43 11.02 -0.19
C PRO A 59 -8.95 11.98 0.88
N TYR A 60 -10.18 11.77 1.35
CA TYR A 60 -10.80 12.63 2.37
C TYR A 60 -10.07 12.63 3.72
N TRP A 61 -9.33 11.56 4.03
CA TRP A 61 -8.55 11.40 5.26
C TRP A 61 -7.16 12.07 5.18
N LEU A 62 -6.73 12.51 4.00
CA LEU A 62 -5.41 13.13 3.81
C LEU A 62 -5.17 14.34 4.74
N PRO A 63 -6.15 15.24 5.00
CA PRO A 63 -5.95 16.36 5.90
C PRO A 63 -5.61 15.95 7.33
N ALA A 64 -5.90 14.73 7.78
CA ALA A 64 -5.55 14.20 9.10
C ALA A 64 -4.15 13.56 9.17
N CYS A 65 -3.41 13.55 8.06
CA CYS A 65 -2.12 12.86 7.97
C CYS A 65 -0.96 13.83 7.74
N ASP A 66 0.23 13.40 8.16
CA ASP A 66 1.50 14.04 7.85
C ASP A 66 2.23 13.29 6.74
N TYR A 67 2.87 14.04 5.83
CA TYR A 67 3.72 13.47 4.80
C TYR A 67 4.91 12.69 5.40
N VAL A 68 5.18 11.50 4.86
CA VAL A 68 6.35 10.69 5.24
C VAL A 68 7.34 10.61 4.09
N ALA A 69 6.91 10.10 2.93
CA ALA A 69 7.78 9.86 1.79
C ALA A 69 6.99 9.78 0.48
N THR A 70 7.71 9.86 -0.64
CA THR A 70 7.18 9.56 -1.97
C THR A 70 8.05 8.47 -2.59
N ILE A 71 7.44 7.37 -3.02
CA ILE A 71 8.14 6.24 -3.63
C ILE A 71 7.38 5.85 -4.90
N GLY A 72 8.00 6.07 -6.05
CA GLY A 72 7.33 5.95 -7.34
C GLY A 72 6.12 6.89 -7.42
N ASP A 73 4.96 6.35 -7.79
CA ASP A 73 3.70 7.11 -7.90
C ASP A 73 2.93 7.23 -6.59
N HIS A 74 3.44 6.69 -5.48
CA HIS A 74 2.74 6.69 -4.19
C HIS A 74 3.33 7.71 -3.22
N VAL A 75 2.44 8.50 -2.62
CA VAL A 75 2.73 9.34 -1.45
C VAL A 75 2.32 8.57 -0.21
N PHE A 76 3.28 8.35 0.67
CA PHE A 76 3.11 7.69 1.97
C PHE A 76 2.93 8.76 3.04
N VAL A 77 1.94 8.54 3.91
CA VAL A 77 1.60 9.46 4.99
C VAL A 77 1.37 8.71 6.29
N ARG A 78 1.46 9.42 7.41
CA ARG A 78 1.17 8.94 8.75
C ARG A 78 -0.02 9.70 9.31
N GLU A 79 -1.05 8.98 9.72
CA GLU A 79 -2.18 9.55 10.44
C GLU A 79 -1.71 10.16 11.76
N ARG A 80 -2.17 11.39 12.05
CA ARG A 80 -1.92 12.02 13.35
C ARG A 80 -2.86 11.41 14.38
N GLU A 81 -2.31 10.94 15.50
CA GLU A 81 -3.08 10.50 16.66
C GLU A 81 -3.86 11.66 17.30
#